data_AF-A0A094EPI3-F1
#
_entry.id   AF-A0A094EPI3-F1
#
_cell.length_a   1.000
_cell.length_b   1.000
_cell.length_c   1.000
_cell.angle_alpha   90.00
_cell.angle_beta   90.00
_cell.angle_gamma   90.00
#
_symmetry.space_group_name_H-M   'P 1'
#
loop_
_entity.id
_entity.type
_entity.pdbx_description
1 polymer ?
#
loop_
_entity_poly.entity_id
_entity_poly.type
_entity_poly.pdbx_seq_one_letter_code
_entity_poly.pdbx_strand_id
1 'polypeptide(L)'
;MTSFFRDAVATVASYIPGRSRPDYEPILTEDGDAEPTQQPVAAEEEEDAPSTARKRAATIILTIAIICLTFLLIIAAAFGWARSRPGDHTLPCVRTIAGEINNGYQCHPEISHHWGQYSPYFTVPSEISADTPTSCEITFVQMLARHGARYPTFTKAILYKKLAGHILTTVGNFEGKLEGKYEFLKSYKWRSGADKLTIVGIQQLTNMGYKHYQRYQSLAKDTIPFIRSTDQDRMMASALWWIEGFEIARREDPEHTGPDYDEGYPALLIPEDPEFNNTLSHDLCTSFESGPFSHGGLDAQSVFALTFVPPIQARINEDLKGVNLTSREIIYLMDLCPFDTVAPNHVPSQYEAPLSPFCHIFTRSEWLSYEYYQSLGKFYGFAQGNPMGPTQGVGFANELIARLTNSPVVDHTSTNSTLDGSHKTFPIDKNTTMFADFSHDNDMMAIYAALGLLNATEALDKENLQTIDETNGYSTSRMVPFGARAYFEKMKCGGQDEELVRVLINDRVIPLQNCGVDSLGRCKLGAFVDSLTFPQHDGHWDQCFE
;
A
#
# COMPACT_ATOMS: atom_id res chain seq x y z
N MET A 1 3.90 -36.22 -22.92
CA MET A 1 4.17 -35.23 -23.99
C MET A 1 5.10 -34.18 -23.43
N THR A 2 6.38 -34.31 -23.75
CA THR A 2 7.49 -33.45 -23.37
C THR A 2 7.90 -32.65 -24.61
N SER A 3 7.42 -31.42 -24.79
CA SER A 3 7.93 -30.47 -25.82
C SER A 3 7.22 -29.09 -25.81
N PHE A 4 6.97 -28.45 -24.66
CA PHE A 4 6.44 -27.06 -24.67
C PHE A 4 7.04 -26.10 -23.63
N PHE A 5 8.01 -26.53 -22.80
CA PHE A 5 8.67 -25.69 -21.80
C PHE A 5 10.11 -25.31 -22.19
N ARG A 6 10.33 -24.81 -23.41
CA ARG A 6 11.69 -24.43 -23.82
C ARG A 6 11.89 -23.07 -24.47
N ASP A 7 10.88 -22.19 -24.55
CA ASP A 7 11.08 -20.88 -25.19
C ASP A 7 10.55 -19.65 -24.42
N ALA A 8 10.09 -19.78 -23.17
CA ALA A 8 9.64 -18.62 -22.37
C ALA A 8 10.62 -18.15 -21.27
N VAL A 9 11.86 -18.63 -21.25
CA VAL A 9 12.89 -18.24 -20.24
C VAL A 9 14.11 -17.56 -20.88
N ALA A 10 14.08 -17.29 -22.18
CA ALA A 10 15.21 -16.70 -22.90
C ALA A 10 15.03 -15.21 -23.22
N THR A 11 14.63 -14.35 -22.27
CA THR A 11 14.87 -12.89 -22.39
C THR A 11 14.95 -12.13 -21.07
N VAL A 12 15.47 -12.70 -19.96
CA VAL A 12 15.94 -11.86 -18.82
C VAL A 12 17.06 -12.59 -18.08
N ALA A 13 18.30 -12.50 -18.58
CA ALA A 13 19.53 -12.57 -17.77
C ALA A 13 20.76 -12.50 -18.69
N SER A 14 21.32 -11.31 -18.87
CA SER A 14 22.74 -11.19 -19.22
C SER A 14 23.33 -10.00 -18.48
N TYR A 15 24.23 -10.29 -17.55
CA TYR A 15 25.46 -9.57 -17.18
C TYR A 15 25.84 -9.92 -15.74
N ILE A 16 26.81 -10.82 -15.56
CA ILE A 16 28.11 -10.59 -14.89
C ILE A 16 28.93 -11.90 -14.91
N PRO A 17 30.24 -11.84 -15.26
CA PRO A 17 31.09 -13.00 -15.48
C PRO A 17 31.64 -13.60 -14.16
N GLY A 18 31.53 -14.92 -14.04
CA GLY A 18 32.20 -15.73 -13.02
C GLY A 18 33.61 -16.12 -13.46
N ARG A 19 34.59 -15.79 -12.61
CA ARG A 19 35.98 -16.24 -12.64
C ARG A 19 36.10 -17.76 -12.46
N SER A 20 37.10 -18.36 -13.10
CA SER A 20 37.70 -19.61 -12.69
C SER A 20 39.23 -19.48 -12.65
N ARG A 21 39.84 -19.85 -11.53
CA ARG A 21 41.15 -20.50 -11.44
C ARG A 21 41.19 -21.35 -10.17
N PRO A 22 41.56 -22.64 -10.27
CA PRO A 22 41.91 -23.48 -9.13
C PRO A 22 43.39 -23.28 -8.78
N ASP A 23 43.79 -23.63 -7.56
CA ASP A 23 44.97 -24.44 -7.24
C ASP A 23 45.28 -24.33 -5.73
N TYR A 24 45.18 -25.46 -5.04
CA TYR A 24 45.64 -25.67 -3.67
C TYR A 24 46.39 -27.00 -3.64
N GLU A 25 47.62 -27.00 -3.15
CA GLU A 25 48.36 -28.18 -2.69
C GLU A 25 49.01 -27.89 -1.33
N PRO A 26 49.26 -28.92 -0.47
CA PRO A 26 49.65 -28.71 0.92
C PRO A 26 51.07 -29.20 1.29
N ILE A 27 51.37 -28.98 2.58
CA ILE A 27 52.25 -29.68 3.54
C ILE A 27 53.71 -29.15 3.74
N LEU A 28 54.04 -28.81 5.01
CA LEU A 28 55.07 -29.42 5.91
C LEU A 28 55.74 -28.38 6.85
N THR A 29 55.61 -28.66 8.17
CA THR A 29 56.55 -28.56 9.34
C THR A 29 57.41 -27.29 9.51
N GLU A 30 57.75 -26.75 10.69
CA GLU A 30 58.26 -27.35 11.93
C GLU A 30 58.38 -26.23 13.01
N ASP A 31 58.42 -26.65 14.28
CA ASP A 31 59.09 -26.05 15.46
C ASP A 31 58.76 -24.67 16.05
N GLY A 32 58.53 -24.71 17.37
CA GLY A 32 59.50 -24.09 18.29
C GLY A 32 58.97 -22.99 19.22
N ASP A 33 58.82 -23.36 20.50
CA ASP A 33 59.16 -22.57 21.70
C ASP A 33 58.35 -21.28 22.01
N ALA A 34 58.12 -20.85 23.26
CA ALA A 34 58.19 -21.42 24.60
C ALA A 34 57.44 -20.42 25.52
N GLU A 35 56.91 -20.92 26.63
CA GLU A 35 56.38 -20.14 27.76
C GLU A 35 57.52 -19.40 28.51
N PRO A 36 57.23 -18.41 29.40
CA PRO A 36 57.01 -18.78 30.81
C PRO A 36 56.06 -17.86 31.63
N THR A 37 55.05 -18.48 32.26
CA THR A 37 54.79 -18.65 33.71
C THR A 37 55.25 -17.66 34.81
N GLN A 38 54.40 -17.65 35.88
CA GLN A 38 54.64 -17.40 37.34
C GLN A 38 54.52 -15.96 37.89
N GLN A 39 53.99 -15.67 39.09
CA GLN A 39 53.21 -16.34 40.16
C GLN A 39 52.79 -15.24 41.19
N PRO A 40 51.85 -15.50 42.13
CA PRO A 40 51.30 -14.53 43.09
C PRO A 40 51.96 -14.60 44.47
N VAL A 41 51.83 -13.54 45.30
CA VAL A 41 52.29 -13.55 46.70
C VAL A 41 51.24 -13.00 47.67
N ALA A 42 50.86 -13.93 48.57
CA ALA A 42 50.50 -13.88 49.98
C ALA A 42 49.92 -12.63 50.67
N ALA A 43 48.97 -12.94 51.55
CA ALA A 43 48.35 -12.11 52.58
C ALA A 43 49.17 -12.08 53.87
N GLU A 44 49.05 -10.99 54.63
CA GLU A 44 49.28 -10.95 56.08
C GLU A 44 48.16 -10.13 56.75
N GLU A 45 47.67 -10.67 57.87
CA GLU A 45 46.70 -10.07 58.80
C GLU A 45 47.44 -9.25 59.86
N GLU A 46 46.85 -8.12 60.30
CA GLU A 46 47.10 -7.58 61.64
C GLU A 46 45.87 -6.78 62.14
N GLU A 47 45.37 -7.15 63.32
CA GLU A 47 44.35 -6.44 64.11
C GLU A 47 45.00 -5.33 64.98
N ASP A 48 44.41 -4.13 65.07
CA ASP A 48 43.96 -3.59 66.37
C ASP A 48 43.10 -2.29 66.30
N ALA A 49 42.00 -2.32 67.07
CA ALA A 49 41.35 -1.26 67.87
C ALA A 49 40.80 0.08 67.29
N PRO A 50 39.81 0.72 67.95
CA PRO A 50 38.60 1.21 67.29
C PRO A 50 38.42 2.74 67.41
N SER A 51 38.86 3.48 66.39
CA SER A 51 38.42 4.89 66.21
C SER A 51 38.41 5.38 64.77
N THR A 52 38.88 4.55 63.84
CA THR A 52 38.99 4.82 62.40
C THR A 52 37.91 4.12 61.57
N ALA A 53 37.23 3.12 62.12
CA ALA A 53 36.21 2.32 61.41
C ALA A 53 34.99 3.14 60.97
N ARG A 54 34.51 4.07 61.80
CA ARG A 54 33.37 4.95 61.43
C ARG A 54 33.74 5.97 60.35
N LYS A 55 34.97 6.50 60.37
CA LYS A 55 35.45 7.40 59.31
C LYS A 55 35.70 6.64 58.01
N ARG A 56 36.35 5.47 58.06
CA ARG A 56 36.54 4.60 56.88
C ARG A 56 35.21 4.12 56.31
N ALA A 57 34.25 3.71 57.14
CA ALA A 57 32.90 3.34 56.68
C ALA A 57 32.17 4.51 56.03
N ALA A 58 32.25 5.72 56.60
CA ALA A 58 31.68 6.91 55.98
C ALA A 58 32.37 7.27 54.65
N THR A 59 33.69 7.12 54.55
CA THR A 59 34.42 7.32 53.29
C THR A 59 34.06 6.25 52.27
N ILE A 60 33.94 4.98 52.67
CA ILE A 60 33.53 3.88 51.78
C ILE A 60 32.09 4.08 51.30
N ILE A 61 31.15 4.45 52.19
CA ILE A 61 29.76 4.75 51.83
C ILE A 61 29.70 5.94 50.88
N LEU A 62 30.49 7.00 51.11
CA LEU A 62 30.55 8.16 50.23
C LEU A 62 31.14 7.79 48.87
N THR A 63 32.19 6.97 48.83
CA THR A 63 32.80 6.49 47.59
C THR A 63 31.83 5.59 46.82
N ILE A 64 31.11 4.69 47.49
CA ILE A 64 30.07 3.85 46.87
C ILE A 64 28.93 4.72 46.35
N ALA A 65 28.48 5.73 47.11
CA ALA A 65 27.43 6.65 46.68
C ALA A 65 27.86 7.46 45.45
N ILE A 66 29.11 7.91 45.39
CA ILE A 66 29.67 8.60 44.22
C ILE A 66 29.76 7.66 43.03
N ILE A 67 30.22 6.41 43.22
CA ILE A 67 30.27 5.39 42.14
C ILE A 67 28.87 5.06 41.63
N CYS A 68 27.88 4.92 42.51
CA CYS A 68 26.49 4.68 42.12
C CYS A 68 25.91 5.90 41.38
N LEU A 69 26.22 7.12 41.82
CA LEU A 69 25.74 8.34 41.17
C LEU A 69 26.40 8.53 39.80
N THR A 70 27.70 8.26 39.66
CA THR A 70 28.38 8.32 38.36
C THR A 70 27.90 7.20 37.44
N PHE A 71 27.64 6.01 37.95
CA PHE A 71 27.04 4.92 37.17
C PHE A 71 25.62 5.25 36.71
N LEU A 72 24.79 5.87 37.58
CA LEU A 72 23.46 6.37 37.22
C LEU A 72 23.52 7.50 36.18
N LEU A 73 24.49 8.41 36.29
CA LEU A 73 24.71 9.47 35.31
C LEU A 73 25.21 8.92 33.98
N ILE A 74 26.05 7.89 33.98
CA ILE A 74 26.50 7.18 32.77
C ILE A 74 25.32 6.42 32.15
N ILE A 75 24.48 5.77 32.93
CA ILE A 75 23.25 5.11 32.44
C ILE A 75 22.29 6.16 31.88
N ALA A 76 22.08 7.29 32.56
CA ALA A 76 21.21 8.36 32.08
C ALA A 76 21.77 9.02 30.82
N ALA A 77 23.09 9.20 30.73
CA ALA A 77 23.76 9.68 29.53
C ALA A 77 23.70 8.63 28.40
N ALA A 78 23.83 7.34 28.69
CA ALA A 78 23.69 6.26 27.72
C ALA A 78 22.24 6.11 27.25
N PHE A 79 21.25 6.28 28.12
CA PHE A 79 19.82 6.32 27.77
C PHE A 79 19.48 7.58 26.98
N GLY A 80 20.04 8.72 27.37
CA GLY A 80 19.93 9.97 26.63
C GLY A 80 20.52 9.82 25.23
N TRP A 81 21.74 9.28 25.14
CA TRP A 81 22.46 9.01 23.90
C TRP A 81 21.78 7.93 23.04
N ALA A 82 21.20 6.89 23.64
CA ALA A 82 20.41 5.88 22.94
C ALA A 82 19.07 6.43 22.41
N ARG A 83 18.44 7.38 23.13
CA ARG A 83 17.25 8.11 22.67
C ARG A 83 17.55 9.21 21.66
N SER A 84 18.74 9.80 21.70
CA SER A 84 19.17 10.87 20.80
C SER A 84 20.02 10.38 19.63
N ARG A 85 20.28 9.07 19.52
CA ARG A 85 20.63 8.48 18.22
C ARG A 85 19.44 8.74 17.30
N PRO A 86 19.65 9.38 16.13
CA PRO A 86 18.71 9.20 15.04
C PRO A 86 18.50 7.68 14.92
N GLY A 87 17.25 7.22 14.94
CA GLY A 87 16.98 5.83 14.60
C GLY A 87 17.77 5.55 13.33
N ASP A 88 18.55 4.48 13.31
CA ASP A 88 19.31 4.13 12.12
C ASP A 88 18.29 3.70 11.07
N HIS A 89 17.80 4.67 10.29
CA HIS A 89 16.77 4.51 9.28
C HIS A 89 17.22 3.61 8.12
N THR A 90 18.45 3.09 8.18
CA THR A 90 19.02 2.12 7.27
C THR A 90 18.90 0.67 7.75
N LEU A 91 18.45 0.43 8.99
CA LEU A 91 18.21 -0.94 9.48
C LEU A 91 17.05 -1.56 8.70
N PRO A 92 17.27 -2.67 7.98
CA PRO A 92 16.25 -3.25 7.13
C PRO A 92 15.08 -3.74 7.97
N CYS A 93 13.89 -3.32 7.58
CA CYS A 93 12.65 -3.72 8.25
C CYS A 93 12.45 -5.23 8.09
N VAL A 94 12.61 -5.95 9.20
CA VAL A 94 12.50 -7.41 9.25
C VAL A 94 11.03 -7.79 9.19
N ARG A 95 10.69 -8.67 8.26
CA ARG A 95 9.31 -9.15 8.07
C ARG A 95 9.20 -10.65 8.29
N THR A 96 7.99 -11.09 8.59
CA THR A 96 7.57 -12.48 8.39
C THR A 96 6.68 -12.54 7.17
N ILE A 97 6.74 -13.63 6.40
CA ILE A 97 5.87 -13.84 5.22
C ILE A 97 4.39 -13.73 5.63
N ALA A 98 4.02 -14.36 6.75
CA ALA A 98 2.67 -14.27 7.28
C ALA A 98 2.28 -12.82 7.67
N GLY A 99 3.22 -12.01 8.17
CA GLY A 99 2.97 -10.61 8.50
C GLY A 99 2.66 -9.77 7.27
N GLU A 100 3.42 -9.95 6.18
CA GLU A 100 3.20 -9.23 4.92
C GLU A 100 1.89 -9.64 4.23
N ILE A 101 1.58 -10.94 4.21
CA ILE A 101 0.31 -11.45 3.66
C ILE A 101 -0.88 -10.85 4.43
N ASN A 102 -0.82 -10.86 5.76
CA ASN A 102 -1.96 -10.46 6.58
C ASN A 102 -2.08 -8.95 6.75
N ASN A 103 -0.97 -8.23 6.91
CA ASN A 103 -0.97 -6.82 7.31
C ASN A 103 -0.47 -5.86 6.22
N GLY A 104 0.08 -6.36 5.11
CA GLY A 104 0.70 -5.54 4.08
C GLY A 104 2.02 -4.91 4.52
N TYR A 105 2.36 -3.74 3.97
CA TYR A 105 3.62 -3.04 4.21
C TYR A 105 3.57 -2.27 5.54
N GLN A 106 4.37 -2.71 6.52
CA GLN A 106 4.36 -2.16 7.89
C GLN A 106 5.64 -1.41 8.25
N CYS A 107 6.51 -1.17 7.27
CA CYS A 107 7.77 -0.49 7.48
C CYS A 107 7.62 1.02 7.40
N HIS A 108 8.20 1.73 8.37
CA HIS A 108 8.16 3.19 8.48
C HIS A 108 6.74 3.77 8.36
N PRO A 109 5.74 3.28 9.12
CA PRO A 109 4.34 3.69 8.97
C PRO A 109 4.14 5.20 9.19
N GLU A 110 5.03 5.86 9.93
CA GLU A 110 5.05 7.31 10.11
C GLU A 110 5.36 8.11 8.83
N ILE A 111 5.75 7.43 7.75
CA ILE A 111 6.02 7.99 6.42
C ILE A 111 5.24 7.22 5.34
N SER A 112 5.39 5.89 5.28
CA SER A 112 4.89 5.05 4.19
C SER A 112 3.37 4.95 4.12
N HIS A 113 2.66 5.17 5.23
CA HIS A 113 1.19 5.21 5.29
C HIS A 113 0.64 6.61 4.98
N HIS A 114 1.51 7.55 4.59
CA HIS A 114 1.20 8.95 4.30
C HIS A 114 1.65 9.35 2.89
N TRP A 115 1.64 8.41 1.93
CA TRP A 115 1.97 8.65 0.52
C TRP A 115 0.74 8.73 -0.40
N GLY A 116 -0.45 8.88 0.16
CA GLY A 116 -1.72 8.83 -0.54
C GLY A 116 -1.86 7.53 -1.31
N GLN A 117 -2.23 7.66 -2.59
CA GLN A 117 -2.40 6.54 -3.51
C GLN A 117 -1.08 5.82 -3.85
N TYR A 118 0.08 6.38 -3.47
CA TYR A 118 1.37 5.74 -3.68
C TYR A 118 1.84 4.92 -2.47
N SER A 119 1.08 4.93 -1.37
CA SER A 119 1.31 4.06 -0.23
C SER A 119 1.15 2.60 -0.68
N PRO A 120 2.06 1.68 -0.36
CA PRO A 120 1.79 0.25 -0.46
C PRO A 120 0.61 -0.11 0.45
N TYR A 121 -0.22 -1.07 0.05
CA TYR A 121 -1.32 -1.56 0.89
C TYR A 121 -0.83 -1.94 2.29
N PHE A 122 -1.61 -1.53 3.29
CA PHE A 122 -1.52 -1.92 4.68
C PHE A 122 -2.92 -2.17 5.23
N THR A 123 -3.05 -3.03 6.23
CA THR A 123 -4.33 -3.21 6.95
C THR A 123 -4.73 -1.91 7.64
N VAL A 124 -5.91 -1.40 7.31
CA VAL A 124 -6.42 -0.16 7.88
C VAL A 124 -7.10 -0.46 9.22
N PRO A 125 -6.80 0.29 10.30
CA PRO A 125 -7.46 0.11 11.59
C PRO A 125 -8.98 0.22 11.50
N SER A 126 -9.68 -0.68 12.19
CA SER A 126 -11.15 -0.72 12.26
C SER A 126 -11.61 -0.89 13.70
N GLU A 127 -12.68 -0.18 14.07
CA GLU A 127 -13.33 -0.33 15.36
C GLU A 127 -14.20 -1.60 15.42
N ILE A 128 -14.64 -2.09 14.26
CA ILE A 128 -15.44 -3.31 14.12
C ILE A 128 -14.52 -4.41 13.59
N SER A 129 -14.57 -5.61 14.20
CA SER A 129 -13.77 -6.73 13.71
C SER A 129 -14.15 -7.11 12.27
N ALA A 130 -13.13 -7.31 11.43
CA ALA A 130 -13.26 -7.81 10.08
C ALA A 130 -13.50 -9.33 10.02
N ASP A 131 -13.39 -10.04 11.14
CA ASP A 131 -13.62 -11.49 11.19
C ASP A 131 -15.07 -11.81 10.80
N THR A 132 -15.28 -12.95 10.15
CA THR A 132 -16.63 -13.48 9.95
C THR A 132 -17.20 -13.86 11.33
N PRO A 133 -18.35 -13.33 11.74
CA PRO A 133 -18.93 -13.66 13.04
C PRO A 133 -19.19 -15.17 13.15
N THR A 134 -18.97 -15.75 14.33
CA THR A 134 -19.05 -17.22 14.54
C THR A 134 -20.40 -17.84 14.23
N SER A 135 -21.48 -17.04 14.26
CA SER A 135 -22.83 -17.47 13.91
C SER A 135 -23.17 -17.30 12.43
N CYS A 136 -22.20 -16.92 11.59
CA CYS A 136 -22.41 -16.55 10.19
C CYS A 136 -21.52 -17.36 9.25
N GLU A 137 -22.02 -17.55 8.04
CA GLU A 137 -21.30 -18.15 6.92
C GLU A 137 -21.34 -17.19 5.73
N ILE A 138 -20.20 -16.98 5.07
CA ILE A 138 -20.12 -16.17 3.85
C ILE A 138 -20.70 -17.00 2.70
N THR A 139 -21.67 -16.43 1.99
CA THR A 139 -22.37 -17.08 0.87
C THR A 139 -21.99 -16.49 -0.49
N PHE A 140 -21.39 -15.30 -0.50
CA PHE A 140 -20.94 -14.59 -1.69
C PHE A 140 -19.84 -13.60 -1.34
N VAL A 141 -18.88 -13.41 -2.25
CA VAL A 141 -17.92 -12.32 -2.18
C VAL A 141 -17.63 -11.72 -3.57
N GLN A 142 -17.71 -10.40 -3.65
CA GLN A 142 -17.10 -9.60 -4.72
C GLN A 142 -15.83 -8.93 -4.18
N MET A 143 -14.70 -9.15 -4.83
CA MET A 143 -13.51 -8.34 -4.65
C MET A 143 -13.41 -7.27 -5.74
N LEU A 144 -13.11 -6.04 -5.36
CA LEU A 144 -12.67 -4.98 -6.28
C LEU A 144 -11.25 -4.57 -5.89
N ALA A 145 -10.28 -4.77 -6.77
CA ALA A 145 -8.86 -4.62 -6.47
C ALA A 145 -8.16 -3.62 -7.40
N ARG A 146 -7.20 -2.90 -6.84
CA ARG A 146 -6.26 -2.07 -7.61
C ARG A 146 -5.04 -2.87 -8.00
N HIS A 147 -4.39 -2.48 -9.09
CA HIS A 147 -3.03 -2.93 -9.38
C HIS A 147 -2.05 -2.72 -8.20
N GLY A 148 -0.99 -3.54 -8.16
CA GLY A 148 0.11 -3.41 -7.21
C GLY A 148 1.00 -2.19 -7.47
N ALA A 149 2.03 -2.01 -6.64
CA ALA A 149 2.99 -0.92 -6.77
C ALA A 149 3.68 -0.93 -8.15
N ARG A 150 3.76 0.24 -8.77
CA ARG A 150 4.26 0.41 -10.13
C ARG A 150 5.29 1.53 -10.24
N TYR A 151 5.99 1.54 -11.36
CA TYR A 151 6.77 2.71 -11.76
C TYR A 151 5.86 3.92 -12.03
N PRO A 152 6.41 5.15 -12.04
CA PRO A 152 5.69 6.34 -12.48
C PRO A 152 5.06 6.14 -13.86
N THR A 153 4.01 6.89 -14.17
CA THR A 153 3.48 6.87 -15.55
C THR A 153 4.53 7.39 -16.53
N PHE A 154 4.48 7.02 -17.80
CA PHE A 154 5.47 7.48 -18.80
C PHE A 154 5.73 9.00 -18.74
N THR A 155 4.67 9.80 -18.72
CA THR A 155 4.76 11.26 -18.63
C THR A 155 5.43 11.73 -17.35
N LYS A 156 5.09 11.13 -16.19
CA LYS A 156 5.71 11.47 -14.90
C LYS A 156 7.16 11.00 -14.82
N ALA A 157 7.49 9.83 -15.37
CA ALA A 157 8.86 9.31 -15.43
C ALA A 157 9.80 10.27 -16.17
N ILE A 158 9.35 10.90 -17.26
CA ILE A 158 10.13 11.93 -17.98
C ILE A 158 10.38 13.15 -17.08
N LEU A 159 9.34 13.64 -16.40
CA LEU A 159 9.46 14.81 -15.52
C LEU A 159 10.37 14.55 -14.33
N TYR A 160 10.22 13.40 -13.67
CA TYR A 160 11.04 12.98 -12.54
C TYR A 160 12.50 12.75 -12.95
N LYS A 161 12.73 12.14 -14.11
CA LYS A 161 14.09 12.00 -14.68
C LYS A 161 14.73 13.37 -14.93
N LYS A 162 13.97 14.33 -15.47
CA LYS A 162 14.44 15.70 -15.69
C LYS A 162 14.78 16.38 -14.36
N LEU A 163 13.92 16.26 -13.36
CA LEU A 163 14.15 16.81 -12.02
C LEU A 163 15.41 16.21 -11.38
N ALA A 164 15.52 14.87 -11.36
CA ALA A 164 16.69 14.19 -10.83
C ALA A 164 17.97 14.62 -11.58
N GLY A 165 17.93 14.69 -12.92
CA GLY A 165 19.05 15.16 -13.72
C GLY A 165 19.45 16.61 -13.41
N HIS A 166 18.48 17.50 -13.22
CA HIS A 166 18.70 18.90 -12.84
C HIS A 166 19.39 19.00 -11.47
N ILE A 167 18.87 18.29 -10.46
CA ILE A 167 19.44 18.23 -9.11
C ILE A 167 20.88 17.70 -9.19
N LEU A 168 21.09 16.54 -9.81
CA LEU A 168 22.40 15.87 -9.86
C LEU A 168 23.45 16.69 -10.63
N THR A 169 23.07 17.32 -11.74
CA THR A 169 23.99 18.16 -12.52
C THR A 169 24.41 19.39 -11.73
N THR A 170 23.45 20.04 -11.07
CA THR A 170 23.73 21.24 -10.30
C THR A 170 24.55 20.92 -9.06
N VAL A 171 24.17 19.87 -8.31
CA VAL A 171 24.87 19.35 -7.14
C VAL A 171 26.28 18.83 -7.47
N GLY A 172 26.46 18.18 -8.62
CA GLY A 172 27.77 17.71 -9.07
C GLY A 172 28.78 18.84 -9.30
N ASN A 173 28.29 20.08 -9.49
CA ASN A 173 29.11 21.28 -9.62
C ASN A 173 29.29 22.05 -8.30
N PHE A 174 28.80 21.52 -7.16
CA PHE A 174 29.04 22.14 -5.85
C PHE A 174 30.50 21.99 -5.45
N GLU A 175 31.15 23.11 -5.14
CA GLU A 175 32.47 23.10 -4.46
C GLU A 175 32.36 22.72 -2.97
N GLY A 176 31.15 22.75 -2.40
CA GLY A 176 30.86 22.34 -1.02
C GLY A 176 30.53 20.84 -0.86
N LYS A 177 30.69 20.30 0.35
CA LYS A 177 30.29 18.92 0.66
C LYS A 177 28.76 18.88 0.86
N LEU A 178 28.05 18.04 0.11
CA LEU A 178 26.72 17.59 0.54
C LEU A 178 26.87 16.82 1.86
N GLU A 179 26.07 17.17 2.85
CA GLU A 179 26.08 16.58 4.19
C GLU A 179 24.67 16.12 4.60
N GLY A 180 24.60 15.22 5.58
CA GLY A 180 23.36 14.74 6.17
C GLY A 180 22.39 14.13 5.14
N LYS A 181 21.12 14.53 5.19
CA LYS A 181 20.02 13.96 4.40
C LYS A 181 20.15 14.09 2.88
N TYR A 182 21.12 14.86 2.37
CA TYR A 182 21.38 15.03 0.93
C TYR A 182 22.61 14.25 0.43
N GLU A 183 23.38 13.61 1.31
CA GLU A 183 24.63 12.95 0.93
C GLU A 183 24.44 11.88 -0.16
N PHE A 184 23.31 11.16 -0.12
CA PHE A 184 22.98 10.10 -1.08
C PHE A 184 22.94 10.58 -2.54
N LEU A 185 22.67 11.88 -2.78
CA LEU A 185 22.61 12.46 -4.13
C LEU A 185 23.94 12.35 -4.87
N LYS A 186 25.08 12.27 -4.17
CA LYS A 186 26.41 12.08 -4.81
C LYS A 186 26.50 10.78 -5.62
N SER A 187 25.80 9.74 -5.18
CA SER A 187 25.82 8.41 -5.77
C SER A 187 24.48 7.96 -6.32
N TYR A 188 23.44 8.81 -6.23
CA TYR A 188 22.11 8.48 -6.69
C TYR A 188 22.12 8.28 -8.21
N LYS A 189 21.52 7.17 -8.65
CA LYS A 189 21.35 6.85 -10.06
C LYS A 189 19.88 6.69 -10.34
N TRP A 190 19.36 7.53 -11.23
CA TRP A 190 18.00 7.40 -11.74
C TRP A 190 17.78 6.01 -12.34
N ARG A 191 16.69 5.35 -11.94
CA ARG A 191 16.26 4.08 -12.52
C ARG A 191 15.18 4.35 -13.55
N SER A 192 15.37 3.85 -14.76
CA SER A 192 14.38 3.96 -15.83
C SER A 192 13.35 2.84 -15.71
N GLY A 193 12.12 3.19 -15.34
CA GLY A 193 10.93 2.37 -15.48
C GLY A 193 9.72 3.29 -15.68
N ALA A 194 8.72 2.81 -16.41
CA ALA A 194 7.46 3.52 -16.63
C ALA A 194 6.31 2.52 -16.70
N ASP A 195 5.17 2.88 -16.12
CA ASP A 195 3.84 2.24 -16.16
C ASP A 195 3.72 0.81 -15.58
N LYS A 196 4.80 0.02 -15.66
CA LYS A 196 4.82 -1.39 -15.28
C LYS A 196 4.81 -1.58 -13.77
N LEU A 197 4.32 -2.75 -13.34
CA LEU A 197 4.46 -3.23 -11.98
C LEU A 197 5.93 -3.35 -11.58
N THR A 198 6.20 -3.05 -10.32
CA THR A 198 7.49 -3.28 -9.67
C THR A 198 7.54 -4.67 -9.05
N ILE A 199 8.71 -5.12 -8.59
CA ILE A 199 8.82 -6.38 -7.84
C ILE A 199 7.98 -6.35 -6.54
N VAL A 200 7.89 -5.19 -5.89
CA VAL A 200 7.03 -5.00 -4.71
C VAL A 200 5.57 -5.13 -5.10
N GLY A 201 5.16 -4.53 -6.22
CA GLY A 201 3.79 -4.65 -6.72
C GLY A 201 3.37 -6.08 -7.05
N ILE A 202 4.26 -6.84 -7.69
CA ILE A 202 4.06 -8.27 -7.96
C ILE A 202 3.82 -9.03 -6.65
N GLN A 203 4.68 -8.83 -5.65
CA GLN A 203 4.52 -9.48 -4.34
C GLN A 203 3.20 -9.10 -3.65
N GLN A 204 2.80 -7.82 -3.70
CA GLN A 204 1.53 -7.37 -3.12
C GLN A 204 0.32 -8.10 -3.70
N LEU A 205 0.33 -8.35 -5.01
CA LEU A 205 -0.78 -9.00 -5.72
C LEU A 205 -0.82 -10.49 -5.43
N THR A 206 0.34 -11.17 -5.42
CA THR A 206 0.43 -12.57 -4.99
C THR A 206 -0.03 -12.74 -3.53
N ASN A 207 0.40 -11.85 -2.63
CA ASN A 207 -0.07 -11.86 -1.25
C ASN A 207 -1.57 -11.58 -1.13
N MET A 208 -2.12 -10.69 -1.98
CA MET A 208 -3.56 -10.42 -2.04
C MET A 208 -4.36 -11.66 -2.45
N GLY A 209 -3.89 -12.41 -3.45
CA GLY A 209 -4.52 -13.67 -3.87
C GLY A 209 -4.49 -14.73 -2.78
N TYR A 210 -3.33 -14.91 -2.16
CA TYR A 210 -3.14 -15.85 -1.06
C TYR A 210 -4.06 -15.52 0.13
N LYS A 211 -4.07 -14.24 0.56
CA LYS A 211 -4.95 -13.77 1.64
C LYS A 211 -6.43 -13.95 1.29
N HIS A 212 -6.83 -13.69 0.04
CA HIS A 212 -8.21 -13.85 -0.39
C HIS A 212 -8.67 -15.30 -0.28
N TYR A 213 -7.85 -16.26 -0.73
CA TYR A 213 -8.14 -17.69 -0.57
C TYR A 213 -8.32 -18.05 0.91
N GLN A 214 -7.35 -17.69 1.77
CA GLN A 214 -7.40 -18.01 3.20
C GLN A 214 -8.64 -17.42 3.88
N ARG A 215 -8.98 -16.17 3.55
CA ARG A 215 -10.12 -15.47 4.14
C ARG A 215 -11.46 -16.11 3.77
N TYR A 216 -11.59 -16.61 2.54
CA TYR A 216 -12.83 -17.17 2.00
C TYR A 216 -12.71 -18.66 1.70
N GLN A 217 -11.86 -19.37 2.44
CA GLN A 217 -11.54 -20.79 2.21
C GLN A 217 -12.80 -21.64 2.04
N SER A 218 -13.84 -21.41 2.86
CA SER A 218 -15.10 -22.16 2.80
C SER A 218 -15.82 -22.10 1.45
N LEU A 219 -15.65 -21.01 0.68
CA LEU A 219 -16.15 -20.87 -0.69
C LEU A 219 -15.09 -21.25 -1.72
N ALA A 220 -13.86 -20.77 -1.50
CA ALA A 220 -12.74 -20.87 -2.42
C ALA A 220 -12.26 -22.31 -2.64
N LYS A 221 -12.46 -23.19 -1.66
CA LYS A 221 -12.08 -24.60 -1.77
C LYS A 221 -12.92 -25.39 -2.77
N ASP A 222 -14.11 -24.89 -3.14
CA ASP A 222 -15.05 -25.59 -4.02
C ASP A 222 -15.37 -24.79 -5.30
N THR A 223 -14.97 -23.51 -5.38
CA THR A 223 -15.37 -22.59 -6.44
C THR A 223 -14.17 -21.95 -7.14
N ILE A 224 -14.32 -21.68 -8.44
CA ILE A 224 -13.38 -20.85 -9.21
C ILE A 224 -13.96 -19.43 -9.29
N PRO A 225 -13.24 -18.40 -8.80
CA PRO A 225 -13.64 -17.02 -8.97
C PRO A 225 -13.85 -16.62 -10.44
N PHE A 226 -14.92 -15.87 -10.72
CA PHE A 226 -15.08 -15.18 -12.00
C PHE A 226 -14.26 -13.88 -11.99
N ILE A 227 -13.36 -13.71 -12.96
CA ILE A 227 -12.36 -12.64 -12.95
C ILE A 227 -12.56 -11.69 -14.12
N ARG A 228 -12.56 -10.38 -13.86
CA ARG A 228 -12.45 -9.35 -14.90
C ARG A 228 -11.32 -8.38 -14.60
N SER A 229 -10.76 -7.80 -15.64
CA SER A 229 -9.76 -6.74 -15.55
C SER A 229 -9.96 -5.80 -16.73
N THR A 230 -9.44 -4.58 -16.63
CA THR A 230 -9.18 -3.80 -17.85
C THR A 230 -8.05 -4.44 -18.67
N ASP A 231 -7.97 -4.12 -19.96
CA ASP A 231 -6.98 -4.68 -20.88
C ASP A 231 -5.59 -4.01 -20.81
N GLN A 232 -5.43 -3.02 -19.95
CA GLN A 232 -4.16 -2.34 -19.78
C GLN A 232 -3.10 -3.25 -19.13
N ASP A 233 -1.87 -3.22 -19.66
CA ASP A 233 -0.77 -4.11 -19.27
C ASP A 233 -0.61 -4.34 -17.75
N ARG A 234 -0.62 -3.27 -16.95
CA ARG A 234 -0.44 -3.36 -15.49
C ARG A 234 -1.66 -3.98 -14.79
N MET A 235 -2.85 -3.84 -15.36
CA MET A 235 -4.09 -4.38 -14.82
C MET A 235 -4.21 -5.86 -15.12
N MET A 236 -4.00 -6.26 -16.37
CA MET A 236 -3.92 -7.67 -16.76
C MET A 236 -2.85 -8.41 -15.94
N ALA A 237 -1.64 -7.84 -15.82
CA ALA A 237 -0.59 -8.44 -14.99
C ALA A 237 -1.00 -8.55 -13.52
N SER A 238 -1.80 -7.61 -13.01
CA SER A 238 -2.28 -7.63 -11.63
C SER A 238 -3.23 -8.80 -11.36
N ALA A 239 -4.19 -9.02 -12.26
CA ALA A 239 -5.07 -10.17 -12.20
C ALA A 239 -4.29 -11.50 -12.22
N LEU A 240 -3.29 -11.61 -13.11
CA LEU A 240 -2.46 -12.82 -13.23
C LEU A 240 -1.65 -13.12 -11.96
N TRP A 241 -1.01 -12.11 -11.36
CA TRP A 241 -0.23 -12.32 -10.13
C TRP A 241 -1.11 -12.60 -8.90
N TRP A 242 -2.34 -12.06 -8.89
CA TRP A 242 -3.33 -12.43 -7.89
C TRP A 242 -3.79 -13.89 -8.05
N ILE A 243 -4.06 -14.34 -9.29
CA ILE A 243 -4.42 -15.73 -9.59
C ILE A 243 -3.33 -16.67 -9.08
N GLU A 244 -2.06 -16.36 -9.35
CA GLU A 244 -0.93 -17.16 -8.86
C GLU A 244 -0.93 -17.30 -7.34
N GLY A 245 -1.14 -16.19 -6.61
CA GLY A 245 -1.22 -16.21 -5.15
C GLY A 245 -2.40 -17.02 -4.61
N PHE A 246 -3.56 -16.88 -5.23
CA PHE A 246 -4.76 -17.64 -4.89
C PHE A 246 -4.54 -19.14 -5.09
N GLU A 247 -3.92 -19.53 -6.21
CA GLU A 247 -3.59 -20.91 -6.55
C GLU A 247 -2.55 -21.53 -5.61
N ILE A 248 -1.54 -20.76 -5.18
CA ILE A 248 -0.58 -21.23 -4.18
C ILE A 248 -1.30 -21.62 -2.89
N ALA A 249 -2.13 -20.73 -2.34
CA ALA A 249 -2.89 -21.03 -1.13
C ALA A 249 -3.84 -22.22 -1.31
N ARG A 250 -4.47 -22.31 -2.48
CA ARG A 250 -5.39 -23.39 -2.84
C ARG A 250 -4.75 -24.76 -2.88
N ARG A 251 -3.55 -24.88 -3.46
CA ARG A 251 -2.79 -26.14 -3.53
C ARG A 251 -2.26 -26.59 -2.17
N GLU A 252 -2.10 -25.66 -1.24
CA GLU A 252 -1.70 -25.93 0.15
C GLU A 252 -2.88 -26.36 1.03
N ASP A 253 -4.13 -26.15 0.59
CA ASP A 253 -5.32 -26.51 1.36
C ASP A 253 -5.70 -28.00 1.19
N PRO A 254 -5.57 -28.83 2.25
CA PRO A 254 -5.97 -30.23 2.19
C PRO A 254 -7.49 -30.43 2.05
N GLU A 255 -8.31 -29.42 2.32
CA GLU A 255 -9.76 -29.45 2.13
C GLU A 255 -10.20 -29.05 0.71
N HIS A 256 -9.27 -28.70 -0.17
CA HIS A 256 -9.61 -28.31 -1.53
C HIS A 256 -10.27 -29.47 -2.31
N THR A 257 -11.50 -29.27 -2.81
CA THR A 257 -12.22 -30.28 -3.61
C THR A 257 -12.71 -29.82 -4.98
N GLY A 258 -12.65 -28.51 -5.26
CA GLY A 258 -13.02 -27.93 -6.55
C GLY A 258 -12.10 -28.33 -7.72
N PRO A 259 -12.47 -28.00 -8.96
CA PRO A 259 -11.75 -28.43 -10.15
C PRO A 259 -10.40 -27.72 -10.32
N ASP A 260 -9.31 -28.48 -10.50
CA ASP A 260 -8.03 -27.93 -10.95
C ASP A 260 -8.21 -27.28 -12.34
N TYR A 261 -7.64 -26.10 -12.52
CA TYR A 261 -7.78 -25.37 -13.78
C TYR A 261 -6.48 -25.43 -14.59
N ASP A 262 -6.24 -26.58 -15.22
CA ASP A 262 -5.04 -26.85 -16.04
C ASP A 262 -4.93 -25.94 -17.28
N GLU A 263 -6.03 -25.31 -17.71
CA GLU A 263 -6.10 -24.45 -18.92
C GLU A 263 -5.92 -22.94 -18.62
N GLY A 264 -5.71 -22.55 -17.36
CA GLY A 264 -5.53 -21.15 -16.91
C GLY A 264 -6.82 -20.35 -16.72
N TYR A 265 -6.95 -19.60 -15.61
CA TYR A 265 -8.17 -18.86 -15.24
C TYR A 265 -8.69 -17.96 -16.38
N PRO A 266 -9.96 -18.10 -16.80
CA PRO A 266 -10.54 -17.22 -17.80
C PRO A 266 -10.81 -15.84 -17.17
N ALA A 267 -9.91 -14.89 -17.40
CA ALA A 267 -10.13 -13.49 -17.07
C ALA A 267 -10.75 -12.75 -18.27
N LEU A 268 -11.87 -12.07 -18.06
CA LEU A 268 -12.46 -11.20 -19.07
C LEU A 268 -11.71 -9.86 -19.07
N LEU A 269 -11.08 -9.53 -20.19
CA LEU A 269 -10.44 -8.23 -20.39
C LEU A 269 -11.42 -7.25 -21.04
N ILE A 270 -11.61 -6.09 -20.42
CA ILE A 270 -12.49 -5.03 -20.91
C ILE A 270 -11.61 -3.87 -21.41
N PRO A 271 -11.73 -3.43 -22.67
CA PRO A 271 -10.92 -2.35 -23.23
C PRO A 271 -10.97 -1.03 -22.44
N GLU A 272 -9.82 -0.41 -22.21
CA GLU A 272 -9.72 1.03 -21.86
C GLU A 272 -9.73 1.85 -23.16
N ASP A 273 -10.94 2.18 -23.63
CA ASP A 273 -11.15 2.98 -24.83
C ASP A 273 -12.32 3.95 -24.60
N PRO A 274 -12.19 5.25 -24.94
CA PRO A 274 -13.27 6.23 -24.81
C PRO A 274 -14.56 5.93 -25.58
N GLU A 275 -14.52 4.96 -26.52
CA GLU A 275 -15.70 4.48 -27.26
C GLU A 275 -16.24 3.14 -26.73
N PHE A 276 -15.61 2.55 -25.70
CA PHE A 276 -15.97 1.25 -25.15
C PHE A 276 -16.55 1.37 -23.74
N ASN A 277 -17.77 0.90 -23.56
CA ASN A 277 -18.42 0.86 -22.25
C ASN A 277 -17.66 -0.06 -21.28
N ASN A 278 -17.06 0.54 -20.25
CA ASN A 278 -16.25 -0.14 -19.25
C ASN A 278 -16.59 0.36 -17.84
N THR A 279 -17.04 -0.56 -16.97
CA THR A 279 -17.36 -0.25 -15.58
C THR A 279 -16.13 -0.21 -14.66
N LEU A 280 -14.96 -0.61 -15.17
CA LEU A 280 -13.69 -0.68 -14.45
C LEU A 280 -12.69 0.43 -14.87
N SER A 281 -13.06 1.28 -15.83
CA SER A 281 -12.28 2.45 -16.28
C SER A 281 -13.21 3.57 -16.74
N HIS A 282 -13.02 4.77 -16.19
CA HIS A 282 -13.69 5.99 -16.61
C HIS A 282 -13.03 6.55 -17.87
N ASP A 283 -13.77 6.67 -18.98
CA ASP A 283 -13.28 7.34 -20.19
C ASP A 283 -14.42 7.94 -21.07
N LEU A 284 -15.68 7.62 -20.77
CA LEU A 284 -16.83 7.94 -21.63
C LEU A 284 -17.37 9.35 -21.40
N CYS A 285 -17.41 9.81 -20.15
CA CYS A 285 -18.15 10.99 -19.73
C CYS A 285 -17.39 12.29 -20.06
N THR A 286 -17.66 12.91 -21.20
CA THR A 286 -16.84 14.04 -21.71
C THR A 286 -16.81 15.25 -20.77
N SER A 287 -17.93 15.58 -20.11
CA SER A 287 -18.02 16.62 -19.08
C SER A 287 -17.10 16.37 -17.89
N PHE A 288 -16.84 15.10 -17.56
CA PHE A 288 -15.95 14.67 -16.50
C PHE A 288 -14.49 14.57 -16.95
N GLU A 289 -14.23 14.01 -18.14
CA GLU A 289 -12.85 13.82 -18.63
C GLU A 289 -12.17 15.12 -19.05
N SER A 290 -12.92 16.01 -19.71
CA SER A 290 -12.36 17.20 -20.36
C SER A 290 -13.22 18.46 -20.22
N GLY A 291 -14.42 18.33 -19.66
CA GLY A 291 -15.35 19.42 -19.44
C GLY A 291 -15.23 20.09 -18.06
N PRO A 292 -16.33 20.69 -17.55
CA PRO A 292 -16.29 21.53 -16.35
C PRO A 292 -15.93 20.77 -15.07
N PHE A 293 -16.06 19.44 -15.05
CA PHE A 293 -15.81 18.61 -13.87
C PHE A 293 -14.42 17.95 -13.86
N SER A 294 -13.57 18.23 -14.86
CA SER A 294 -12.25 17.58 -15.02
C SER A 294 -11.14 18.11 -14.10
N HIS A 295 -11.33 19.27 -13.46
CA HIS A 295 -10.25 19.98 -12.75
C HIS A 295 -10.38 19.98 -11.21
N GLY A 296 -11.49 19.49 -10.65
CA GLY A 296 -11.81 19.65 -9.22
C GLY A 296 -10.70 19.21 -8.26
N GLY A 297 -10.07 18.06 -8.55
CA GLY A 297 -8.95 17.54 -7.75
C GLY A 297 -7.69 18.41 -7.85
N LEU A 298 -7.33 18.87 -9.04
CA LEU A 298 -6.17 19.74 -9.28
C LEU A 298 -6.36 21.13 -8.63
N ASP A 299 -7.57 21.67 -8.68
CA ASP A 299 -7.90 22.97 -8.08
C ASP A 299 -7.80 22.90 -6.56
N ALA A 300 -8.38 21.87 -5.93
CA ALA A 300 -8.28 21.66 -4.49
C ALA A 300 -6.83 21.46 -4.03
N GLN A 301 -6.06 20.65 -4.77
CA GLN A 301 -4.63 20.45 -4.52
C GLN A 301 -3.84 21.74 -4.63
N SER A 302 -4.14 22.58 -5.63
CA SER A 302 -3.43 23.84 -5.85
C SER A 302 -3.63 24.83 -4.71
N VAL A 303 -4.84 24.92 -4.14
CA VAL A 303 -5.12 25.75 -2.95
C VAL A 303 -4.31 25.25 -1.76
N PHE A 304 -4.39 23.95 -1.46
CA PHE A 304 -3.72 23.40 -0.28
C PHE A 304 -2.18 23.43 -0.40
N ALA A 305 -1.63 23.22 -1.60
CA ALA A 305 -0.19 23.29 -1.81
C ALA A 305 0.43 24.64 -1.38
N LEU A 306 -0.32 25.74 -1.48
CA LEU A 306 0.13 27.07 -1.06
C LEU A 306 0.38 27.17 0.46
N THR A 307 -0.19 26.27 1.27
CA THR A 307 -0.10 26.34 2.73
C THR A 307 1.11 25.60 3.29
N PHE A 308 1.59 24.53 2.64
CA PHE A 308 2.68 23.69 3.17
C PHE A 308 3.92 23.61 2.27
N VAL A 309 3.82 23.84 0.96
CA VAL A 309 4.96 23.72 0.04
C VAL A 309 5.97 24.88 0.14
N PRO A 310 5.57 26.16 0.29
CA PRO A 310 6.54 27.27 0.28
C PRO A 310 7.63 27.17 1.37
N PRO A 311 7.34 26.80 2.63
CA PRO A 311 8.38 26.59 3.63
C PRO A 311 9.36 25.45 3.27
N ILE A 312 8.86 24.37 2.68
CA ILE A 312 9.69 23.24 2.20
C ILE A 312 10.59 23.70 1.07
N GLN A 313 10.03 24.42 0.10
CA GLN A 313 10.75 24.97 -1.04
C GLN A 313 11.89 25.88 -0.61
N ALA A 314 11.61 26.83 0.30
CA ALA A 314 12.63 27.74 0.83
C ALA A 314 13.76 26.97 1.52
N ARG A 315 13.44 25.98 2.36
CA ARG A 315 14.45 25.14 3.02
C ARG A 315 15.30 24.38 2.01
N ILE A 316 14.69 23.66 1.07
CA ILE A 316 15.43 22.81 0.13
C ILE A 316 16.30 23.65 -0.81
N ASN A 317 15.85 24.83 -1.23
CA ASN A 317 16.65 25.72 -2.08
C ASN A 317 17.80 26.40 -1.32
N GLU A 318 17.67 26.59 0.00
CA GLU A 318 18.77 27.04 0.85
C GLU A 318 19.77 25.90 1.10
N ASP A 319 19.29 24.68 1.37
CA ASP A 319 20.13 23.49 1.57
C ASP A 319 20.89 23.11 0.28
N LEU A 320 20.26 23.30 -0.89
CA LEU A 320 20.80 22.99 -2.22
C LEU A 320 20.93 24.25 -3.08
N LYS A 321 21.74 25.22 -2.64
CA LYS A 321 21.96 26.51 -3.32
C LYS A 321 22.26 26.37 -4.81
N GLY A 322 21.47 27.05 -5.64
CA GLY A 322 21.63 27.05 -7.09
C GLY A 322 20.76 26.02 -7.83
N VAL A 323 20.20 25.02 -7.13
CA VAL A 323 19.21 24.10 -7.74
C VAL A 323 17.91 24.84 -8.06
N ASN A 324 17.43 25.71 -7.17
CA ASN A 324 16.27 26.59 -7.39
C ASN A 324 15.00 25.85 -7.87
N LEU A 325 14.55 24.87 -7.09
CA LEU A 325 13.32 24.11 -7.36
C LEU A 325 12.06 24.98 -7.23
N THR A 326 11.10 24.75 -8.12
CA THR A 326 9.74 25.30 -8.07
C THR A 326 8.85 24.53 -7.08
N SER A 327 7.73 25.11 -6.65
CA SER A 327 6.77 24.44 -5.75
C SER A 327 6.26 23.11 -6.31
N ARG A 328 6.04 23.04 -7.64
CA ARG A 328 5.65 21.80 -8.33
C ARG A 328 6.75 20.75 -8.27
N GLU A 329 8.02 21.15 -8.42
CA GLU A 329 9.15 20.24 -8.32
C GLU A 329 9.40 19.75 -6.88
N ILE A 330 8.98 20.52 -5.86
CA ILE A 330 8.98 20.04 -4.47
C ILE A 330 8.00 18.87 -4.31
N ILE A 331 6.79 18.98 -4.85
CA ILE A 331 5.82 17.86 -4.84
C ILE A 331 6.39 16.67 -5.60
N TYR A 332 7.02 16.89 -6.77
CA TYR A 332 7.67 15.81 -7.51
C TYR A 332 8.81 15.15 -6.72
N LEU A 333 9.56 15.93 -5.94
CA LEU A 333 10.59 15.41 -5.05
C LEU A 333 9.98 14.57 -3.91
N MET A 334 8.78 14.91 -3.43
CA MET A 334 8.00 14.06 -2.51
C MET A 334 7.53 12.79 -3.21
N ASP A 335 7.05 12.86 -4.45
CA ASP A 335 6.63 11.68 -5.24
C ASP A 335 7.78 10.67 -5.43
N LEU A 336 9.04 11.13 -5.50
CA LEU A 336 10.20 10.25 -5.67
C LEU A 336 10.40 9.28 -4.50
N CYS A 337 10.02 9.66 -3.28
CA CYS A 337 10.13 8.81 -2.10
C CYS A 337 9.37 7.47 -2.25
N PRO A 338 8.03 7.45 -2.48
CA PRO A 338 7.31 6.19 -2.68
C PRO A 338 7.80 5.44 -3.91
N PHE A 339 7.99 6.10 -5.05
CA PHE A 339 8.36 5.42 -6.30
C PHE A 339 9.74 4.76 -6.25
N ASP A 340 10.72 5.39 -5.60
CA ASP A 340 12.06 4.83 -5.43
C ASP A 340 12.07 3.72 -4.36
N THR A 341 11.21 3.83 -3.33
CA THR A 341 11.03 2.80 -2.29
C THR A 341 10.47 1.51 -2.86
N VAL A 342 9.43 1.57 -3.71
CA VAL A 342 8.76 0.38 -4.25
C VAL A 342 9.46 -0.22 -5.47
N ALA A 343 10.51 0.40 -5.99
CA ALA A 343 11.27 -0.09 -7.15
C ALA A 343 12.72 -0.53 -6.82
N PRO A 344 12.97 -1.33 -5.77
CA PRO A 344 14.30 -1.86 -5.49
C PRO A 344 14.73 -2.85 -6.58
N ASN A 345 16.03 -2.91 -6.87
CA ASN A 345 16.57 -3.91 -7.81
C ASN A 345 16.40 -5.35 -7.29
N HIS A 346 16.42 -5.51 -5.97
CA HIS A 346 16.27 -6.78 -5.29
C HIS A 346 15.70 -6.52 -3.89
N VAL A 347 14.74 -7.36 -3.47
CA VAL A 347 14.26 -7.42 -2.09
C VAL A 347 14.71 -8.77 -1.54
N PRO A 348 15.63 -8.82 -0.56
CA PRO A 348 15.98 -10.08 0.10
C PRO A 348 14.74 -10.68 0.76
N SER A 349 14.60 -12.01 0.75
CA SER A 349 13.38 -12.70 1.21
C SER A 349 12.98 -12.38 2.65
N GLN A 350 13.94 -12.01 3.49
CA GLN A 350 13.75 -11.68 4.91
C GLN A 350 13.44 -10.20 5.20
N TYR A 351 13.47 -9.32 4.20
CA TYR A 351 13.34 -7.89 4.38
C TYR A 351 12.26 -7.30 3.47
N GLU A 352 11.65 -6.19 3.89
CA GLU A 352 10.85 -5.37 2.98
C GLU A 352 11.73 -4.43 2.14
N ALA A 353 11.14 -3.82 1.12
CA ALA A 353 11.82 -2.82 0.31
C ALA A 353 12.32 -1.66 1.21
N PRO A 354 13.62 -1.30 1.14
CA PRO A 354 14.17 -0.25 1.97
C PRO A 354 13.57 1.10 1.61
N LEU A 355 13.36 1.93 2.63
CA LEU A 355 12.87 3.29 2.45
C LEU A 355 13.83 4.10 1.58
N SER A 356 13.29 4.82 0.59
CA SER A 356 14.11 5.67 -0.27
C SER A 356 14.77 6.79 0.54
N PRO A 357 16.04 7.14 0.26
CA PRO A 357 16.68 8.30 0.87
C PRO A 357 15.93 9.63 0.62
N PHE A 358 15.16 9.74 -0.46
CA PHE A 358 14.31 10.91 -0.72
C PHE A 358 13.30 11.14 0.41
N CYS A 359 12.86 10.08 1.08
CA CYS A 359 11.89 10.17 2.17
C CYS A 359 12.39 11.01 3.35
N HIS A 360 13.71 10.96 3.61
CA HIS A 360 14.35 11.67 4.72
C HIS A 360 14.64 13.16 4.45
N ILE A 361 14.36 13.65 3.24
CA ILE A 361 14.44 15.08 2.92
C ILE A 361 13.32 15.87 3.64
N PHE A 362 12.19 15.20 3.88
CA PHE A 362 10.95 15.76 4.39
C PHE A 362 10.70 15.33 5.84
N THR A 363 9.97 16.16 6.57
CA THR A 363 9.59 15.87 7.97
C THR A 363 8.28 15.07 8.04
N ARG A 364 8.01 14.45 9.18
CA ARG A 364 6.74 13.73 9.41
C ARG A 364 5.51 14.62 9.18
N SER A 365 5.53 15.87 9.65
CA SER A 365 4.42 16.81 9.44
C SER A 365 4.20 17.14 7.95
N GLU A 366 5.28 17.18 7.16
CA GLU A 366 5.18 17.39 5.72
C GLU A 366 4.59 16.17 5.01
N TRP A 367 4.88 14.96 5.48
CA TRP A 367 4.21 13.75 5.01
C TRP A 367 2.71 13.73 5.34
N LEU A 368 2.31 14.22 6.52
CA LEU A 368 0.89 14.39 6.85
C LEU A 368 0.20 15.39 5.90
N SER A 369 0.87 16.51 5.60
CA SER A 369 0.36 17.46 4.58
C SER A 369 0.29 16.83 3.19
N TYR A 370 1.27 16.02 2.80
CA TYR A 370 1.27 15.33 1.51
C TYR A 370 0.16 14.27 1.41
N GLU A 371 -0.10 13.49 2.45
CA GLU A 371 -1.24 12.58 2.52
C GLU A 371 -2.56 13.32 2.30
N TYR A 372 -2.73 14.46 2.97
CA TYR A 372 -3.94 15.26 2.84
C TYR A 372 -4.04 15.94 1.47
N TYR A 373 -2.94 16.42 0.90
CA TYR A 373 -2.85 16.89 -0.48
C TYR A 373 -3.32 15.81 -1.48
N GLN A 374 -2.89 14.56 -1.30
CA GLN A 374 -3.36 13.45 -2.14
C GLN A 374 -4.82 13.08 -1.86
N SER A 375 -5.29 13.24 -0.61
CA SER A 375 -6.69 13.06 -0.22
C SER A 375 -7.62 14.06 -0.89
N LEU A 376 -7.24 15.35 -0.91
CA LEU A 376 -7.97 16.38 -1.65
C LEU A 376 -8.06 16.06 -3.14
N GLY A 377 -6.96 15.62 -3.74
CA GLY A 377 -6.91 15.27 -5.16
C GLY A 377 -7.89 14.16 -5.54
N LYS A 378 -8.00 13.11 -4.71
CA LYS A 378 -8.96 12.01 -4.94
C LYS A 378 -10.38 12.39 -4.59
N PHE A 379 -10.60 13.06 -3.47
CA PHE A 379 -11.93 13.43 -3.01
C PHE A 379 -12.64 14.39 -3.98
N TYR A 380 -11.95 15.45 -4.41
CA TYR A 380 -12.46 16.43 -5.36
C TYR A 380 -12.27 16.04 -6.83
N GLY A 381 -11.51 14.99 -7.11
CA GLY A 381 -11.37 14.43 -8.45
C GLY A 381 -12.44 13.41 -8.78
N PHE A 382 -12.65 12.42 -7.90
CA PHE A 382 -13.36 11.18 -8.22
C PHE A 382 -14.44 10.79 -7.20
N ALA A 383 -14.60 11.53 -6.10
CA ALA A 383 -15.57 11.22 -5.05
C ALA A 383 -16.58 12.37 -4.85
N GLN A 384 -17.20 12.46 -3.68
CA GLN A 384 -18.26 13.43 -3.33
C GLN A 384 -17.86 14.90 -3.52
N GLY A 385 -16.56 15.22 -3.55
CA GLY A 385 -16.10 16.58 -3.84
C GLY A 385 -16.30 16.98 -5.30
N ASN A 386 -16.46 16.02 -6.21
CA ASN A 386 -16.77 16.24 -7.61
C ASN A 386 -18.24 15.92 -7.90
N PRO A 387 -19.05 16.86 -8.45
CA PRO A 387 -20.44 16.59 -8.81
C PRO A 387 -20.64 15.37 -9.72
N MET A 388 -19.66 15.07 -10.59
CA MET A 388 -19.71 13.94 -11.53
C MET A 388 -18.82 12.76 -11.11
N GLY A 389 -18.11 12.85 -9.98
CA GLY A 389 -17.24 11.80 -9.48
C GLY A 389 -17.99 10.49 -9.18
N PRO A 390 -19.00 10.50 -8.30
CA PRO A 390 -19.79 9.31 -7.99
C PRO A 390 -20.49 8.73 -9.21
N THR A 391 -20.89 9.56 -10.17
CA THR A 391 -21.53 9.13 -11.43
C THR A 391 -20.67 8.14 -12.21
N GLN A 392 -19.33 8.26 -12.17
CA GLN A 392 -18.46 7.33 -12.89
C GLN A 392 -18.49 5.89 -12.32
N GLY A 393 -18.89 5.73 -11.05
CA GLY A 393 -18.99 4.43 -10.38
C GLY A 393 -20.34 3.73 -10.53
N VAL A 394 -21.32 4.35 -11.23
CA VAL A 394 -22.71 3.87 -11.28
C VAL A 394 -22.83 2.52 -11.99
N GLY A 395 -22.17 2.34 -13.14
CA GLY A 395 -22.25 1.08 -13.89
C GLY A 395 -21.79 -0.12 -13.07
N PHE A 396 -20.65 -0.02 -12.36
CA PHE A 396 -20.19 -1.08 -11.46
C PHE A 396 -21.15 -1.28 -10.27
N ALA A 397 -21.72 -0.21 -9.72
CA ALA A 397 -22.69 -0.34 -8.63
C ALA A 397 -23.93 -1.13 -9.07
N ASN A 398 -24.42 -0.90 -10.30
CA ASN A 398 -25.54 -1.65 -10.87
C ASN A 398 -25.17 -3.10 -11.22
N GLU A 399 -23.95 -3.37 -11.67
CA GLU A 399 -23.41 -4.74 -11.79
C GLU A 399 -23.35 -5.45 -10.43
N LEU A 400 -22.90 -4.76 -9.38
CA LEU A 400 -22.85 -5.32 -8.03
C LEU A 400 -24.27 -5.65 -7.52
N ILE A 401 -25.25 -4.77 -7.73
CA ILE A 401 -26.66 -5.04 -7.41
C ILE A 401 -27.16 -6.30 -8.13
N ALA A 402 -26.85 -6.44 -9.43
CA ALA A 402 -27.22 -7.61 -10.23
C ALA A 402 -26.64 -8.92 -9.66
N ARG A 403 -25.35 -8.91 -9.29
CA ARG A 403 -24.68 -10.07 -8.66
C ARG A 403 -25.24 -10.41 -7.29
N LEU A 404 -25.48 -9.40 -6.44
CA LEU A 404 -26.01 -9.59 -5.09
C LEU A 404 -27.44 -10.14 -5.09
N THR A 405 -28.25 -9.77 -6.08
CA THR A 405 -29.67 -10.16 -6.20
C THR A 405 -29.94 -11.27 -7.21
N ASN A 406 -28.90 -11.80 -7.88
CA ASN A 406 -29.02 -12.79 -8.95
C ASN A 406 -30.03 -12.37 -10.04
N SER A 407 -30.01 -11.08 -10.41
CA SER A 407 -30.94 -10.48 -11.38
C SER A 407 -30.17 -9.83 -12.53
N PRO A 408 -30.77 -9.66 -13.73
CA PRO A 408 -30.13 -8.96 -14.84
C PRO A 408 -29.68 -7.54 -14.46
N VAL A 409 -28.59 -7.07 -15.08
CA VAL A 409 -28.13 -5.68 -14.94
C VAL A 409 -29.16 -4.72 -15.50
N VAL A 410 -29.45 -3.65 -14.74
CA VAL A 410 -30.27 -2.52 -15.17
C VAL A 410 -29.42 -1.27 -14.99
N ASP A 411 -28.95 -0.72 -16.10
CA ASP A 411 -28.03 0.43 -16.13
C ASP A 411 -28.06 1.07 -17.53
N HIS A 412 -27.93 2.40 -17.58
CA HIS A 412 -27.78 3.15 -18.83
C HIS A 412 -26.55 4.06 -18.82
N THR A 413 -25.51 3.67 -18.08
CA THR A 413 -24.30 4.46 -17.87
C THR A 413 -23.10 3.84 -18.60
N SER A 414 -22.20 3.19 -17.87
CA SER A 414 -20.93 2.63 -18.36
C SER A 414 -20.95 1.10 -18.55
N THR A 415 -22.08 0.42 -18.32
CA THR A 415 -22.21 -1.02 -18.59
C THR A 415 -22.26 -1.34 -20.07
N ASN A 416 -21.82 -2.55 -20.44
CA ASN A 416 -21.87 -3.03 -21.81
C ASN A 416 -22.93 -4.13 -21.92
N SER A 417 -24.11 -3.77 -22.43
CA SER A 417 -25.26 -4.68 -22.53
C SER A 417 -24.99 -6.00 -23.28
N THR A 418 -23.96 -6.07 -24.14
CA THR A 418 -23.53 -7.33 -24.77
C THR A 418 -22.75 -8.22 -23.80
N LEU A 419 -21.84 -7.64 -23.01
CA LEU A 419 -21.08 -8.36 -21.99
C LEU A 419 -21.98 -8.76 -20.82
N ASP A 420 -22.77 -7.82 -20.31
CA ASP A 420 -23.62 -7.97 -19.13
C ASP A 420 -24.88 -8.81 -19.40
N GLY A 421 -25.32 -8.88 -20.67
CA GLY A 421 -26.44 -9.71 -21.10
C GLY A 421 -26.09 -11.19 -21.31
N SER A 422 -24.84 -11.59 -21.12
CA SER A 422 -24.34 -12.95 -21.40
C SER A 422 -23.79 -13.62 -20.14
N HIS A 423 -24.34 -14.78 -19.78
CA HIS A 423 -23.87 -15.58 -18.63
C HIS A 423 -22.39 -15.96 -18.72
N LYS A 424 -21.81 -16.01 -19.93
CA LYS A 424 -20.38 -16.33 -20.10
C LYS A 424 -19.47 -15.19 -19.64
N THR A 425 -19.92 -13.96 -19.79
CA THR A 425 -19.13 -12.74 -19.57
C THR A 425 -19.61 -11.94 -18.35
N PHE A 426 -20.79 -12.26 -17.84
CA PHE A 426 -21.35 -11.73 -16.61
C PHE A 426 -22.27 -12.78 -15.96
N PRO A 427 -21.72 -13.81 -15.28
CA PRO A 427 -22.52 -14.80 -14.59
C PRO A 427 -23.21 -14.18 -13.36
N ILE A 428 -24.51 -14.44 -13.22
CA ILE A 428 -25.35 -14.02 -12.09
C ILE A 428 -26.10 -15.19 -11.47
N ASP A 429 -25.74 -16.43 -11.84
CA ASP A 429 -26.35 -17.62 -11.30
C ASP A 429 -25.95 -17.84 -9.83
N LYS A 430 -26.74 -18.64 -9.12
CA LYS A 430 -26.53 -18.88 -7.68
C LYS A 430 -25.29 -19.70 -7.36
N ASN A 431 -24.68 -20.36 -8.34
CA ASN A 431 -23.49 -21.18 -8.11
C ASN A 431 -22.20 -20.36 -8.27
N THR A 432 -22.25 -19.22 -8.98
CA THR A 432 -21.13 -18.28 -9.04
C THR A 432 -21.15 -17.39 -7.80
N THR A 433 -20.34 -17.74 -6.80
CA THR A 433 -20.32 -17.08 -5.48
C THR A 433 -19.09 -16.20 -5.25
N MET A 434 -18.08 -16.26 -6.11
CA MET A 434 -16.82 -15.53 -5.98
C MET A 434 -16.49 -14.74 -7.24
N PHE A 435 -16.22 -13.45 -7.07
CA PHE A 435 -15.89 -12.53 -8.15
C PHE A 435 -14.66 -11.70 -7.78
N ALA A 436 -13.80 -11.43 -8.76
CA ALA A 436 -12.64 -10.55 -8.60
C ALA A 436 -12.49 -9.63 -9.81
N ASP A 437 -12.72 -8.33 -9.59
CA ASP A 437 -12.56 -7.30 -10.61
C ASP A 437 -11.33 -6.44 -10.31
N PHE A 438 -10.52 -6.16 -11.33
CA PHE A 438 -9.32 -5.34 -11.23
C PHE A 438 -9.50 -4.00 -11.96
N SER A 439 -9.29 -2.90 -11.24
CA SER A 439 -9.53 -1.51 -11.70
C SER A 439 -8.46 -0.52 -11.19
N HIS A 440 -8.65 0.79 -11.38
CA HIS A 440 -7.71 1.83 -10.91
C HIS A 440 -8.20 2.54 -9.65
N ASP A 441 -7.30 3.31 -9.03
CA ASP A 441 -7.62 4.12 -7.85
C ASP A 441 -8.71 5.15 -8.10
N ASN A 442 -8.75 5.74 -9.31
CA ASN A 442 -9.77 6.73 -9.67
C ASN A 442 -11.17 6.10 -9.68
N ASP A 443 -11.32 4.99 -10.40
CA ASP A 443 -12.56 4.25 -10.55
C ASP A 443 -13.04 3.67 -9.22
N MET A 444 -12.12 3.08 -8.44
CA MET A 444 -12.47 2.57 -7.11
C MET A 444 -13.01 3.70 -6.21
N MET A 445 -12.42 4.90 -6.25
CA MET A 445 -12.94 6.05 -5.52
C MET A 445 -14.34 6.45 -5.98
N ALA A 446 -14.60 6.49 -7.30
CA ALA A 446 -15.92 6.76 -7.86
C ALA A 446 -16.95 5.71 -7.46
N ILE A 447 -16.58 4.42 -7.51
CA ILE A 447 -17.41 3.29 -7.08
C ILE A 447 -17.75 3.39 -5.60
N TYR A 448 -16.76 3.66 -4.73
CA TYR A 448 -17.01 3.83 -3.30
C TYR A 448 -17.97 4.99 -3.03
N ALA A 449 -17.86 6.07 -3.80
CA ALA A 449 -18.74 7.22 -3.69
C ALA A 449 -20.16 6.90 -4.20
N ALA A 450 -20.30 6.21 -5.34
CA ALA A 450 -21.59 5.78 -5.90
C ALA A 450 -22.36 4.85 -4.96
N LEU A 451 -21.64 3.98 -4.25
CA LEU A 451 -22.19 3.06 -3.24
C LEU A 451 -22.45 3.73 -1.88
N GLY A 452 -22.18 5.03 -1.74
CA GLY A 452 -22.40 5.78 -0.50
C GLY A 452 -21.43 5.43 0.64
N LEU A 453 -20.33 4.72 0.36
CA LEU A 453 -19.37 4.26 1.38
C LEU A 453 -18.54 5.39 2.00
N LEU A 454 -18.60 6.58 1.40
CA LEU A 454 -17.91 7.79 1.83
C LEU A 454 -18.89 8.86 2.38
N ASN A 455 -20.18 8.55 2.52
CA ASN A 455 -21.20 9.52 2.93
C ASN A 455 -21.02 10.11 4.34
N ALA A 456 -20.26 9.43 5.21
CA ALA A 456 -19.89 9.98 6.51
C ALA A 456 -18.81 11.07 6.41
N THR A 457 -18.09 11.16 5.29
CA THR A 457 -17.02 12.15 5.09
C THR A 457 -17.65 13.44 4.59
N GLU A 458 -17.53 14.53 5.36
CA GLU A 458 -17.93 15.86 4.91
C GLU A 458 -16.98 16.39 3.83
N ALA A 459 -17.36 17.49 3.19
CA ALA A 459 -16.48 18.15 2.22
C ALA A 459 -15.16 18.56 2.88
N LEU A 460 -14.04 18.14 2.30
CA LEU A 460 -12.71 18.37 2.88
C LEU A 460 -12.28 19.83 2.79
N ASP A 461 -11.66 20.36 3.84
CA ASP A 461 -11.14 21.72 3.86
C ASP A 461 -9.95 21.85 2.89
N LYS A 462 -10.01 22.78 1.94
CA LYS A 462 -8.97 22.97 0.91
C LYS A 462 -7.79 23.82 1.39
N GLU A 463 -7.93 24.49 2.54
CA GLU A 463 -6.93 25.40 3.11
C GLU A 463 -6.30 24.82 4.39
N ASN A 464 -7.05 24.02 5.15
CA ASN A 464 -6.59 23.48 6.44
C ASN A 464 -6.43 21.96 6.41
N LEU A 465 -5.35 21.48 7.04
CA LEU A 465 -5.10 20.06 7.23
C LEU A 465 -6.13 19.48 8.22
N GLN A 466 -6.89 18.48 7.79
CA GLN A 466 -7.79 17.73 8.67
C GLN A 466 -7.16 16.40 9.10
N THR A 467 -7.42 16.01 10.34
CA THR A 467 -7.07 14.70 10.90
C THR A 467 -8.00 13.61 10.37
N ILE A 468 -7.58 12.35 10.53
CA ILE A 468 -8.38 11.18 10.16
C ILE A 468 -9.74 11.15 10.87
N ASP A 469 -9.81 11.62 12.12
CA ASP A 469 -11.07 11.63 12.87
C ASP A 469 -12.02 12.69 12.31
N GLU A 470 -11.50 13.87 11.93
CA GLU A 470 -12.26 14.94 11.28
C GLU A 470 -12.78 14.54 9.89
N THR A 471 -12.08 13.62 9.20
CA THR A 471 -12.51 13.07 7.91
C THR A 471 -13.29 11.75 8.03
N ASN A 472 -13.73 11.36 9.23
CA ASN A 472 -14.46 10.12 9.51
C ASN A 472 -13.76 8.84 8.98
N GLY A 473 -12.44 8.83 9.06
CA GLY A 473 -11.59 7.71 8.64
C GLY A 473 -11.09 7.79 7.20
N TYR A 474 -11.48 8.82 6.43
CA TYR A 474 -11.07 9.00 5.04
C TYR A 474 -9.64 9.53 4.92
N SER A 475 -8.81 8.82 4.17
CA SER A 475 -7.62 9.35 3.51
C SER A 475 -7.32 8.51 2.27
N THR A 476 -6.61 9.05 1.29
CA THR A 476 -6.31 8.29 0.08
C THR A 476 -5.51 7.02 0.38
N SER A 477 -4.55 7.06 1.30
CA SER A 477 -3.75 5.87 1.67
C SER A 477 -4.56 4.76 2.33
N ARG A 478 -5.70 5.10 2.95
CA ARG A 478 -6.63 4.14 3.56
C ARG A 478 -7.66 3.58 2.58
N MET A 479 -7.95 4.30 1.49
CA MET A 479 -8.98 3.92 0.53
C MET A 479 -8.40 3.20 -0.68
N VAL A 480 -7.42 3.83 -1.36
CA VAL A 480 -6.88 3.34 -2.64
C VAL A 480 -5.35 3.34 -2.71
N PRO A 481 -4.63 2.74 -1.74
CA PRO A 481 -3.18 2.51 -1.85
C PRO A 481 -2.84 1.59 -3.04
N PHE A 482 -1.56 1.41 -3.36
CA PHE A 482 -1.14 0.34 -4.28
C PHE A 482 -1.54 -1.03 -3.71
N GLY A 483 -2.18 -1.88 -4.52
CA GLY A 483 -2.72 -3.16 -4.06
C GLY A 483 -3.93 -3.01 -3.13
N ALA A 484 -4.66 -1.89 -3.22
CA ALA A 484 -5.93 -1.71 -2.54
C ALA A 484 -6.94 -2.80 -2.93
N ARG A 485 -7.85 -3.10 -2.00
CA ARG A 485 -8.93 -4.06 -2.22
C ARG A 485 -10.15 -3.73 -1.38
N ALA A 486 -11.32 -3.89 -1.97
CA ALA A 486 -12.59 -3.94 -1.25
C ALA A 486 -13.23 -5.33 -1.36
N TYR A 487 -13.90 -5.75 -0.30
CA TYR A 487 -14.72 -6.96 -0.27
C TYR A 487 -16.17 -6.60 0.01
N PHE A 488 -17.08 -6.98 -0.89
CA PHE A 488 -18.52 -6.92 -0.69
C PHE A 488 -19.01 -8.33 -0.40
N GLU A 489 -19.32 -8.59 0.87
CA GLU A 489 -19.67 -9.91 1.37
C GLU A 489 -21.19 -10.03 1.50
N LYS A 490 -21.77 -11.17 1.10
CA LYS A 490 -23.06 -11.62 1.66
C LYS A 490 -22.83 -12.75 2.64
N MET A 491 -23.64 -12.77 3.70
CA MET A 491 -23.56 -13.79 4.72
C MET A 491 -24.93 -14.17 5.28
N LYS A 492 -25.07 -15.44 5.65
CA LYS A 492 -26.24 -15.95 6.37
C LYS A 492 -25.87 -16.15 7.83
N CYS A 493 -26.69 -15.62 8.75
CA CYS A 493 -26.38 -15.61 10.18
C CYS A 493 -27.52 -16.20 11.02
N GLY A 494 -27.18 -17.08 11.97
CA GLY A 494 -28.09 -17.47 13.08
C GLY A 494 -29.44 -18.02 12.65
N GLY A 495 -29.54 -18.67 11.48
CA GLY A 495 -30.79 -19.22 10.95
C GLY A 495 -31.78 -18.18 10.41
N GLN A 496 -31.38 -16.92 10.23
CA GLN A 496 -32.21 -15.93 9.54
C GLN A 496 -32.32 -16.26 8.05
N ASP A 497 -33.50 -16.03 7.47
CA ASP A 497 -33.76 -16.31 6.05
C ASP A 497 -33.09 -15.28 5.12
N GLU A 498 -33.05 -14.01 5.53
CA GLU A 498 -32.47 -12.92 4.74
C GLU A 498 -30.95 -12.81 4.96
N GLU A 499 -30.20 -12.69 3.85
CA GLU A 499 -28.76 -12.47 3.88
C GLU A 499 -28.40 -11.05 4.33
N LEU A 500 -27.26 -10.90 4.99
CA LEU A 500 -26.68 -9.62 5.37
C LEU A 500 -25.52 -9.27 4.44
N VAL A 501 -25.38 -7.99 4.12
CA VAL A 501 -24.28 -7.41 3.35
C VAL A 501 -23.29 -6.71 4.28
N ARG A 502 -22.00 -6.93 4.07
CA ARG A 502 -20.90 -6.21 4.73
C ARG A 502 -19.90 -5.73 3.69
N VAL A 503 -19.29 -4.56 3.92
CA VAL A 503 -18.23 -4.04 3.07
C VAL A 503 -16.95 -3.81 3.88
N LEU A 504 -15.85 -4.33 3.37
CA LEU A 504 -14.50 -4.08 3.88
C LEU A 504 -13.70 -3.32 2.84
N ILE A 505 -12.96 -2.29 3.25
CA ILE A 505 -11.97 -1.61 2.41
C ILE A 505 -10.62 -1.71 3.11
N ASN A 506 -9.66 -2.39 2.49
CA ASN A 506 -8.33 -2.64 3.04
C ASN A 506 -8.39 -3.21 4.47
N ASP A 507 -9.28 -4.20 4.64
CA ASP A 507 -9.68 -4.86 5.89
C ASP A 507 -10.44 -4.02 6.92
N ARG A 508 -10.63 -2.72 6.68
CA ARG A 508 -11.49 -1.90 7.54
C ARG A 508 -12.95 -2.17 7.21
N VAL A 509 -13.74 -2.55 8.22
CA VAL A 509 -15.21 -2.58 8.09
C VAL A 509 -15.72 -1.16 7.86
N ILE A 510 -16.47 -0.97 6.78
CA ILE A 510 -17.14 0.29 6.47
C ILE A 510 -18.62 0.15 6.87
N PRO A 511 -19.07 0.85 7.94
CA PRO A 511 -20.49 0.81 8.31
C PRO A 511 -21.36 1.37 7.18
N LEU A 512 -22.22 0.50 6.66
CA LEU A 512 -23.18 0.87 5.61
C LEU A 512 -24.15 1.94 6.11
N GLN A 513 -24.61 2.79 5.21
CA GLN A 513 -25.48 3.93 5.52
C GLN A 513 -26.87 3.73 4.92
N ASN A 514 -27.89 4.38 5.50
CA ASN A 514 -29.26 4.43 4.97
C ASN A 514 -30.01 3.09 4.81
N CYS A 515 -29.49 1.99 5.38
CA CYS A 515 -30.08 0.64 5.26
C CYS A 515 -30.38 -0.05 6.60
N GLY A 516 -30.37 0.69 7.71
CA GLY A 516 -30.63 0.14 9.05
C GLY A 516 -29.47 -0.72 9.57
N VAL A 517 -28.26 -0.18 9.53
CA VAL A 517 -27.01 -0.86 9.86
C VAL A 517 -27.00 -1.43 11.28
N ASP A 518 -26.47 -2.63 11.44
CA ASP A 518 -26.27 -3.26 12.74
C ASP A 518 -24.91 -2.88 13.38
N SER A 519 -24.67 -3.34 14.62
CA SER A 519 -23.43 -3.03 15.35
C SER A 519 -22.16 -3.62 14.75
N LEU A 520 -22.29 -4.49 13.74
CA LEU A 520 -21.17 -5.09 13.00
C LEU A 520 -21.01 -4.48 11.60
N GLY A 521 -21.68 -3.36 11.33
CA GLY A 521 -21.56 -2.62 10.08
C GLY A 521 -22.33 -3.22 8.91
N ARG A 522 -23.31 -4.09 9.17
CA ARG A 522 -24.02 -4.86 8.14
C ARG A 522 -25.45 -4.38 7.96
N CYS A 523 -25.98 -4.58 6.75
CA CYS A 523 -27.39 -4.35 6.44
C CYS A 523 -28.02 -5.60 5.87
N LYS A 524 -29.34 -5.74 6.03
CA LYS A 524 -30.14 -6.70 5.27
C LYS A 524 -29.97 -6.45 3.77
N LEU A 525 -29.85 -7.51 2.97
CA LEU A 525 -29.63 -7.41 1.52
C LEU A 525 -30.66 -6.53 0.83
N GLY A 526 -31.96 -6.71 1.12
CA GLY A 526 -33.01 -5.89 0.52
C GLY A 526 -32.84 -4.41 0.88
N ALA A 527 -32.63 -4.11 2.17
CA ALA A 527 -32.44 -2.74 2.63
C ALA A 527 -31.16 -2.09 2.08
N PHE A 528 -30.09 -2.86 1.86
CA PHE A 528 -28.88 -2.35 1.21
C PHE A 528 -29.17 -1.98 -0.24
N VAL A 529 -29.80 -2.86 -1.02
CA VAL A 529 -30.16 -2.59 -2.42
C VAL A 529 -31.11 -1.40 -2.53
N ASP A 530 -32.14 -1.32 -1.67
CA ASP A 530 -33.09 -0.22 -1.64
C ASP A 530 -32.42 1.13 -1.29
N SER A 531 -31.31 1.10 -0.55
CA SER A 531 -30.57 2.32 -0.19
C SER A 531 -29.69 2.87 -1.33
N LEU A 532 -29.40 2.06 -2.35
CA LEU A 532 -28.57 2.42 -3.50
C LEU A 532 -29.37 3.20 -4.57
N THR A 533 -30.11 4.22 -4.14
CA THR A 533 -30.99 5.00 -5.02
C THR A 533 -30.22 5.80 -6.07
N PHE A 534 -29.03 6.31 -5.75
CA PHE A 534 -28.21 7.09 -6.68
C PHE A 534 -27.84 6.29 -7.94
N PRO A 535 -27.16 5.12 -7.84
CA PRO A 535 -26.84 4.33 -9.02
C PRO A 535 -28.07 3.75 -9.74
N GLN A 536 -29.14 3.41 -9.02
CA GLN A 536 -30.39 2.91 -9.63
C GLN A 536 -31.13 3.96 -10.49
N HIS A 537 -30.79 5.24 -10.33
CA HIS A 537 -31.32 6.35 -11.16
C HIS A 537 -30.25 6.91 -12.09
N ASP A 538 -29.25 6.10 -12.46
CA ASP A 538 -28.17 6.46 -13.39
C ASP A 538 -27.32 7.67 -12.90
N GLY A 539 -27.35 7.99 -11.60
CA GLY A 539 -26.63 9.12 -11.01
C GLY A 539 -26.93 10.46 -11.68
N HIS A 540 -25.89 11.11 -12.20
CA HIS A 540 -26.01 12.32 -13.01
C HIS A 540 -25.51 12.08 -14.45
N TRP A 541 -25.64 10.85 -14.96
CA TRP A 541 -25.10 10.48 -16.27
C TRP A 541 -25.68 11.32 -17.43
N ASP A 542 -26.87 11.88 -17.26
CA ASP A 542 -27.49 12.83 -18.19
C ASP A 542 -26.63 14.08 -18.45
N GLN A 543 -25.79 14.48 -17.50
CA GLN A 543 -24.89 15.63 -17.61
C GLN A 543 -23.54 15.31 -18.28
N CYS A 544 -23.29 14.05 -18.66
CA CYS A 544 -21.99 13.63 -19.19
C CYS A 544 -21.65 14.23 -20.55
N PHE A 545 -22.64 14.63 -21.34
CA PHE A 545 -22.48 15.00 -22.75
C PHE A 545 -23.10 16.37 -23.10
N GLU A 546 -23.30 17.22 -22.10
CA GLU A 546 -23.91 18.56 -22.24
C GLU A 546 -22.95 19.64 -22.77
#